data_AF-A0A4R9BQ29-F1
#
_entry.id   AF-A0A4R9BQ29-F1
#
_cell.length_a   1.000
_cell.length_b   1.000
_cell.length_c   1.000
_cell.angle_alpha   90.00
_cell.angle_beta   90.00
_cell.angle_gamma   90.00
#
_symmetry.space_group_name_H-M   'P 1'
#
loop_
_entity.id
_entity.type
_entity.pdbx_description
1 polymer ?
#
loop_
_entity_poly.entity_id
_entity_poly.type
_entity_poly.pdbx_seq_one_letter_code
_entity_poly.pdbx_strand_id
1 'polypeptide(L)'
;MNPTLIALQNLAADPQSSPERLAELAQQYPELRETIAQNPASYPGLLQWIAEVTAADLAAAELANVELVAADLPVGLESNGSPAPELVATATAPEPREHKARWWMAVAAASILALMLASGAGGIFAGWAVANHLVVAEITRTSPEVITVALPEYQPGDVAIMPDVRGLATDRALQAIVDAGVPAELIEVATRPAAGVIGVIVQQTPVFGAENPTSVTILESTPAVVPALADRSAAEIIDELQGMGARVEQTRQYVPGAVIGMVTSVIPAPGSALPESVAIIIADSASRIPLDDVEMSEGSPNTSTRSVGGQDYDTVLALSSSTDTETFNWSLDGYAAEITGALGLDDDSSSDDPVTVVVLADGAEIARYTVVKGPSVAYSWLVAGVTDLTVQVTNTESSRGSRVVLIVPEVLGSIDELGKF
;
A
#
# COMPACT_ATOMS: atom_id res chain seq x y z
N MET A 1 -40.77 -18.55 -1.92
CA MET A 1 -39.54 -18.50 -2.72
C MET A 1 -39.25 -17.04 -3.04
N ASN A 2 -38.03 -16.57 -2.78
CA ASN A 2 -37.65 -15.16 -2.90
C ASN A 2 -37.49 -14.79 -4.39
N PRO A 3 -38.30 -13.86 -4.95
CA PRO A 3 -38.30 -13.58 -6.39
C PRO A 3 -36.92 -13.10 -6.91
N THR A 4 -36.13 -12.46 -6.06
CA THR A 4 -34.76 -11.99 -6.37
C THR A 4 -33.79 -13.15 -6.60
N LEU A 5 -33.93 -14.24 -5.83
CA LEU A 5 -33.04 -15.40 -5.93
C LEU A 5 -33.28 -16.20 -7.21
N ILE A 6 -34.53 -16.25 -7.69
CA ILE A 6 -34.88 -16.86 -8.98
C ILE A 6 -34.25 -16.07 -10.14
N ALA A 7 -34.26 -14.74 -10.08
CA ALA A 7 -33.65 -13.90 -11.10
C ALA A 7 -32.12 -14.09 -11.15
N LEU A 8 -31.47 -14.17 -9.98
CA LEU A 8 -30.04 -14.42 -9.88
C LEU A 8 -29.66 -15.83 -10.34
N GLN A 9 -30.49 -16.83 -10.06
CA GLN A 9 -30.26 -18.20 -10.51
C GLN A 9 -30.40 -18.34 -12.03
N ASN A 10 -31.35 -17.64 -12.65
CA ASN A 10 -31.46 -17.58 -14.10
C ASN A 10 -30.22 -16.91 -14.73
N LEU A 11 -29.70 -15.85 -14.10
CA LEU A 11 -28.48 -15.17 -14.55
C LEU A 11 -27.23 -16.06 -14.40
N ALA A 12 -27.14 -16.82 -13.31
CA ALA A 12 -26.07 -17.78 -13.07
C ALA A 12 -26.08 -18.95 -14.07
N ALA A 13 -27.25 -19.34 -14.58
CA ALA A 13 -27.41 -20.42 -15.55
C ALA A 13 -27.33 -19.95 -17.01
N ASP A 14 -27.34 -18.64 -17.29
CA ASP A 14 -27.31 -18.09 -18.64
C ASP A 14 -25.92 -18.29 -19.30
N PRO A 15 -25.80 -19.02 -20.42
CA PRO A 15 -24.54 -19.22 -21.15
C PRO A 15 -23.92 -17.94 -21.73
N GLN A 16 -24.63 -16.81 -21.73
CA GLN A 16 -24.14 -15.51 -22.20
C GLN A 16 -23.75 -14.56 -21.07
N SER A 17 -23.88 -14.99 -19.80
CA SER A 17 -23.38 -14.22 -18.67
C SER A 17 -21.88 -14.01 -18.75
N SER A 18 -21.42 -12.79 -18.44
CA SER A 18 -20.01 -12.49 -18.48
C SER A 18 -19.25 -13.26 -17.39
N PRO A 19 -17.99 -13.68 -17.65
CA PRO A 19 -17.15 -14.36 -16.66
C PRO A 19 -17.00 -13.58 -15.34
N GLU A 20 -16.92 -12.25 -15.42
CA GLU A 20 -16.80 -11.35 -14.26
C GLU A 20 -18.09 -11.37 -13.43
N ARG A 21 -19.25 -11.34 -14.10
CA ARG A 21 -20.55 -11.39 -13.42
C ARG A 21 -20.77 -12.75 -12.74
N LEU A 22 -20.31 -13.84 -13.35
CA LEU A 22 -20.35 -15.17 -12.73
C LEU A 22 -19.43 -15.25 -11.50
N ALA A 23 -18.25 -14.64 -11.55
CA ALA A 23 -17.36 -14.57 -10.39
C ALA A 23 -17.95 -13.77 -9.22
N GLU A 24 -18.59 -12.64 -9.51
CA GLU A 24 -19.29 -11.81 -8.53
C GLU A 24 -20.44 -12.56 -7.87
N LEU A 25 -21.29 -13.23 -8.66
CA LEU A 25 -22.39 -14.05 -8.15
C LEU A 25 -21.90 -15.21 -7.27
N ALA A 26 -20.78 -15.85 -7.64
CA ALA A 26 -20.20 -16.95 -6.87
C ALA A 26 -19.64 -16.50 -5.50
N GLN A 27 -19.20 -15.25 -5.39
CA GLN A 27 -18.73 -14.66 -4.13
C GLN A 27 -19.89 -14.25 -3.22
N GLN A 28 -20.88 -13.54 -3.77
CA GLN A 28 -21.99 -12.98 -2.99
C GLN A 28 -23.05 -14.02 -2.60
N TYR A 29 -23.23 -15.06 -3.40
CA TYR A 29 -24.28 -16.06 -3.23
C TYR A 29 -23.69 -17.49 -3.26
N PRO A 30 -23.24 -18.03 -2.12
CA PRO A 30 -22.68 -19.38 -2.04
C PRO A 30 -23.58 -20.47 -2.62
N GLU A 31 -24.90 -20.31 -2.52
CA GLU A 31 -25.91 -21.21 -3.06
C GLU A 31 -25.94 -21.27 -4.60
N LEU A 32 -25.35 -20.29 -5.29
CA LEU A 32 -25.29 -20.27 -6.76
C LEU A 32 -24.00 -20.91 -7.31
N ARG A 33 -22.99 -21.18 -6.46
CA ARG A 33 -21.67 -21.68 -6.90
C ARG A 33 -21.75 -22.96 -7.71
N GLU A 34 -22.65 -23.88 -7.34
CA GLU A 34 -22.85 -25.14 -8.09
C GLU A 34 -23.45 -24.89 -9.49
N THR A 35 -24.39 -23.94 -9.61
CA THR A 35 -24.99 -23.56 -10.90
C THR A 35 -23.96 -22.87 -11.78
N ILE A 36 -23.12 -22.01 -11.19
CA ILE A 36 -22.04 -21.30 -11.88
C ILE A 36 -20.95 -22.27 -12.34
N ALA A 37 -20.62 -23.29 -11.55
CA ALA A 37 -19.63 -24.31 -11.94
C ALA A 37 -20.05 -25.10 -13.20
N GLN A 38 -21.34 -25.16 -13.50
CA GLN A 38 -21.89 -25.82 -14.69
C GLN A 38 -22.10 -24.87 -15.88
N ASN A 39 -21.90 -23.55 -15.69
CA ASN A 39 -22.04 -22.56 -16.74
C ASN A 39 -20.83 -22.63 -17.71
N PRO A 40 -21.06 -22.74 -19.04
CA PRO A 40 -19.97 -22.83 -20.02
C PRO A 40 -19.09 -21.56 -20.12
N ALA A 41 -19.57 -20.40 -19.66
CA ALA A 41 -18.79 -19.17 -19.58
C ALA A 41 -17.87 -19.11 -18.34
N SER A 42 -17.95 -20.10 -17.43
CA SER A 42 -17.06 -20.20 -16.28
C SER A 42 -15.65 -20.59 -16.71
N TYR A 43 -14.68 -19.76 -16.32
CA TYR A 43 -13.28 -19.96 -16.66
C TYR A 43 -12.57 -20.83 -15.60
N PRO A 44 -11.43 -21.48 -15.96
CA PRO A 44 -10.75 -22.43 -15.08
C PRO A 44 -10.38 -21.90 -13.70
N GLY A 45 -9.96 -20.63 -13.60
CA GLY A 45 -9.63 -20.01 -12.31
C GLY A 45 -10.82 -19.87 -11.37
N LEU A 46 -12.01 -19.55 -11.91
CA LEU A 46 -13.25 -19.49 -11.12
C LEU A 46 -13.67 -20.88 -10.63
N LEU A 47 -13.54 -21.90 -11.47
CA LEU A 47 -13.85 -23.29 -11.08
C LEU A 47 -12.91 -23.79 -9.98
N GLN A 48 -11.62 -23.45 -10.09
CA GLN A 48 -10.62 -23.77 -9.07
C GLN A 48 -10.94 -23.07 -7.74
N TRP A 49 -11.23 -21.78 -7.78
CA TRP A 49 -11.63 -21.02 -6.59
C TRP A 49 -12.90 -21.56 -5.94
N ILE A 50 -13.94 -21.88 -6.71
CA ILE A 50 -15.17 -22.50 -6.19
C ILE A 50 -14.86 -23.84 -5.49
N ALA A 51 -13.97 -24.66 -6.06
CA ALA A 51 -13.57 -25.93 -5.46
C ALA A 51 -12.79 -25.74 -4.15
N GLU A 52 -11.86 -24.78 -4.10
CA GLU A 52 -11.08 -24.45 -2.91
C GLU A 52 -11.96 -23.95 -1.76
N VAL A 53 -12.89 -23.02 -2.04
CA VAL A 53 -13.79 -22.48 -1.03
C VAL A 53 -14.80 -23.53 -0.56
N THR A 54 -15.33 -24.36 -1.46
CA THR A 54 -16.25 -25.45 -1.06
C THR A 54 -15.52 -26.49 -0.19
N ALA A 55 -14.25 -26.78 -0.48
CA ALA A 55 -13.44 -27.66 0.36
C ALA A 55 -13.17 -27.05 1.75
N ALA A 56 -12.90 -25.75 1.82
CA ALA A 56 -12.73 -25.03 3.08
C ALA A 56 -14.03 -25.00 3.92
N ASP A 57 -15.18 -24.78 3.27
CA ASP A 57 -16.50 -24.77 3.91
C ASP A 57 -16.84 -26.16 4.49
N LEU A 58 -16.52 -27.24 3.78
CA LEU A 58 -16.69 -28.62 4.27
C LEU A 58 -15.74 -28.94 5.44
N ALA A 59 -14.48 -28.50 5.37
CA ALA A 59 -13.51 -28.69 6.45
C ALA A 59 -13.92 -27.93 7.72
N ALA A 60 -14.45 -26.71 7.57
CA ALA A 60 -14.98 -25.92 8.68
C ALA A 60 -16.23 -26.56 9.30
N ALA A 61 -17.13 -27.12 8.48
CA ALA A 61 -18.31 -27.85 8.95
C ALA A 61 -17.94 -29.13 9.72
N GLU A 62 -16.88 -29.83 9.30
CA GLU A 62 -16.38 -31.02 10.00
C GLU A 62 -15.74 -30.68 11.35
N LEU A 63 -14.95 -29.60 11.42
CA LEU A 63 -14.41 -29.08 12.68
C LEU A 63 -15.50 -28.65 13.66
N ALA A 64 -16.54 -27.95 13.17
CA ALA A 64 -17.68 -27.55 13.99
C ALA A 64 -18.46 -28.75 14.55
N ASN A 65 -18.55 -29.85 13.80
CA ASN A 65 -19.17 -31.09 14.28
C ASN A 65 -18.30 -31.84 15.30
N VAL A 66 -16.97 -31.73 15.25
CA VAL A 66 -16.08 -32.31 16.27
C VAL A 66 -16.16 -31.53 17.60
N GLU A 67 -16.31 -30.21 17.54
CA GLU A 67 -16.40 -29.36 18.73
C GLU A 67 -17.72 -29.57 19.51
N LEU A 68 -18.82 -29.86 18.81
CA LEU A 68 -20.09 -30.27 19.42
C LEU A 68 -20.04 -31.63 20.15
N VAL A 69 -19.07 -32.49 19.84
CA VAL A 69 -18.85 -33.77 20.53
C VAL A 69 -17.91 -33.61 21.74
N ALA A 70 -17.07 -32.58 21.75
CA ALA A 70 -16.13 -32.29 22.85
C ALA A 70 -16.77 -31.56 24.05
N ALA A 71 -17.94 -30.94 23.87
CA ALA A 71 -18.63 -30.17 24.91
C ALA A 71 -19.38 -31.03 25.97
N ASP A 72 -19.35 -32.37 25.89
CA ASP A 72 -20.05 -33.27 26.83
C ASP A 72 -19.14 -33.89 27.91
N LEU A 73 -18.00 -33.25 28.22
CA LEU A 73 -17.11 -33.66 29.32
C LEU A 73 -17.18 -32.65 30.49
N PRO A 74 -17.61 -33.05 31.70
CA PRO A 74 -17.72 -32.12 32.81
C PRO A 74 -16.40 -32.02 33.55
N VAL A 75 -15.81 -30.83 33.61
CA VAL A 75 -14.78 -30.51 34.59
C VAL A 75 -15.11 -29.16 35.22
N GLY A 76 -15.63 -29.22 36.45
CA GLY A 76 -15.63 -28.08 37.35
C GLY A 76 -14.21 -27.83 37.85
N LEU A 77 -13.93 -26.58 38.26
CA LEU A 77 -13.12 -26.20 39.42
C LEU A 77 -13.11 -24.66 39.54
N GLU A 78 -13.93 -24.19 40.48
CA GLU A 78 -13.64 -23.20 41.53
C GLU A 78 -12.88 -21.89 41.19
N SER A 79 -13.63 -20.79 41.26
CA SER A 79 -13.16 -19.41 41.36
C SER A 79 -12.84 -19.03 42.82
N ASN A 80 -11.64 -18.54 43.12
CA ASN A 80 -11.43 -17.75 44.35
C ASN A 80 -10.24 -16.76 44.28
N GLY A 81 -10.58 -15.47 44.33
CA GLY A 81 -9.95 -14.43 45.17
C GLY A 81 -8.54 -13.89 44.87
N SER A 82 -8.45 -12.61 44.47
CA SER A 82 -7.80 -11.57 45.30
C SER A 82 -7.86 -10.15 44.70
N PRO A 83 -7.68 -9.09 45.54
CA PRO A 83 -8.25 -7.75 45.32
C PRO A 83 -7.26 -6.71 44.75
N ALA A 84 -7.84 -5.58 44.33
CA ALA A 84 -7.16 -4.34 43.95
C ALA A 84 -6.59 -3.57 45.16
N PRO A 85 -5.61 -2.67 44.94
CA PRO A 85 -5.42 -1.51 45.79
C PRO A 85 -5.79 -0.19 45.08
N GLU A 86 -6.50 0.63 45.82
CA GLU A 86 -6.83 2.04 45.59
C GLU A 86 -5.70 2.91 46.14
N LEU A 87 -5.23 3.93 45.39
CA LEU A 87 -4.43 5.03 45.92
C LEU A 87 -4.81 6.34 45.22
N VAL A 88 -5.12 7.32 46.06
CA VAL A 88 -5.80 8.60 45.80
C VAL A 88 -4.80 9.75 45.64
N ALA A 89 -5.11 10.67 44.72
CA ALA A 89 -4.76 12.11 44.62
C ALA A 89 -3.25 12.51 44.60
N THR A 90 -2.81 13.53 43.84
CA THR A 90 -3.27 14.93 43.87
C THR A 90 -2.66 15.71 42.69
N ALA A 91 -3.43 16.63 42.12
CA ALA A 91 -3.00 17.59 41.10
C ALA A 91 -2.29 18.81 41.70
N THR A 92 -1.27 19.36 41.00
CA THR A 92 -1.08 20.82 40.89
C THR A 92 -0.23 21.19 39.66
N ALA A 93 -0.76 22.06 38.80
CA ALA A 93 -0.05 22.84 37.79
C ALA A 93 0.55 24.14 38.40
N PRO A 94 1.44 24.83 37.67
CA PRO A 94 1.11 26.22 37.33
C PRO A 94 1.47 26.62 35.87
N GLU A 95 0.72 27.59 35.35
CA GLU A 95 0.80 28.25 34.02
C GLU A 95 1.91 29.36 33.92
N PRO A 96 1.84 30.35 32.98
CA PRO A 96 2.25 30.28 31.56
C PRO A 96 3.23 31.43 31.20
N ARG A 97 3.83 31.47 30.00
CA ARG A 97 4.12 32.74 29.29
C ARG A 97 4.21 32.53 27.77
N GLU A 98 3.47 33.40 27.09
CA GLU A 98 3.36 33.57 25.64
C GLU A 98 4.68 33.99 24.97
N HIS A 99 4.86 33.61 23.70
CA HIS A 99 5.20 34.59 22.66
C HIS A 99 4.84 34.05 21.27
N LYS A 100 3.85 34.70 20.64
CA LYS A 100 3.61 34.66 19.19
C LYS A 100 4.83 35.25 18.47
N ALA A 101 5.21 34.67 17.33
CA ALA A 101 5.13 35.34 16.02
C ALA A 101 6.11 34.77 14.97
N ARG A 102 5.53 34.37 13.83
CA ARG A 102 6.02 34.60 12.45
C ARG A 102 7.10 33.67 11.91
N TRP A 103 6.66 32.57 11.30
CA TRP A 103 7.38 31.86 10.25
C TRP A 103 6.67 32.12 8.92
N TRP A 104 7.25 33.00 8.09
CA TRP A 104 6.84 33.23 6.71
C TRP A 104 8.10 33.22 5.82
N MET A 105 7.92 32.75 4.58
CA MET A 105 8.83 32.76 3.41
C MET A 105 9.83 31.59 3.35
N ALA A 106 9.62 30.59 2.49
CA ALA A 106 9.60 30.59 1.01
C ALA A 106 11.01 30.56 0.38
N VAL A 107 11.29 29.42 -0.27
CA VAL A 107 11.85 29.22 -1.63
C VAL A 107 12.91 30.18 -2.19
N ALA A 108 13.95 29.52 -2.74
CA ALA A 108 14.93 29.93 -3.76
C ALA A 108 16.18 30.71 -3.35
N ALA A 109 17.34 30.04 -3.39
CA ALA A 109 18.32 30.27 -4.44
C ALA A 109 19.49 29.27 -4.34
N ALA A 110 19.76 28.61 -5.46
CA ALA A 110 20.95 27.83 -5.72
C ALA A 110 22.22 28.70 -5.70
N SER A 111 23.38 28.03 -5.64
CA SER A 111 24.73 28.53 -5.92
C SER A 111 25.51 28.99 -4.68
N ILE A 112 26.29 28.08 -4.09
CA ILE A 112 27.74 28.17 -3.80
C ILE A 112 28.14 26.82 -3.21
N LEU A 113 28.27 25.78 -4.05
CA LEU A 113 29.17 24.64 -3.78
C LEU A 113 29.41 23.78 -5.03
N ALA A 114 29.38 24.38 -6.23
CA ALA A 114 29.68 23.70 -7.49
C ALA A 114 30.95 24.23 -8.18
N LEU A 115 31.79 24.98 -7.46
CA LEU A 115 33.01 25.59 -8.00
C LEU A 115 34.22 25.41 -7.07
N MET A 116 34.44 24.19 -6.56
CA MET A 116 35.72 23.85 -5.92
C MET A 116 36.24 22.42 -6.16
N LEU A 117 35.71 21.70 -7.14
CA LEU A 117 36.27 20.40 -7.57
C LEU A 117 36.41 20.30 -9.09
N ALA A 118 36.74 21.42 -9.73
CA ALA A 118 37.22 21.48 -11.11
C ALA A 118 38.66 22.00 -11.12
N SER A 119 39.57 21.17 -10.65
CA SER A 119 40.99 21.30 -10.98
C SER A 119 41.60 19.90 -11.15
N GLY A 120 42.16 19.66 -12.34
CA GLY A 120 43.17 18.62 -12.54
C GLY A 120 42.68 17.31 -13.12
N ALA A 121 42.34 17.30 -14.41
CA ALA A 121 42.45 16.11 -15.23
C ALA A 121 43.92 15.62 -15.30
N GLY A 122 44.13 14.31 -15.24
CA GLY A 122 45.31 13.64 -15.82
C GLY A 122 46.23 12.93 -14.82
N GLY A 123 46.36 11.60 -14.94
CA GLY A 123 47.55 10.89 -14.43
C GLY A 123 47.35 9.50 -13.83
N ILE A 124 47.07 8.50 -14.67
CA ILE A 124 47.80 7.22 -14.82
C ILE A 124 47.92 6.23 -13.63
N PHE A 125 47.52 5.01 -13.97
CA PHE A 125 47.83 3.68 -13.45
C PHE A 125 49.24 3.41 -12.88
N ALA A 126 49.28 2.45 -11.95
CA ALA A 126 50.37 1.49 -11.71
C ALA A 126 51.71 2.00 -11.13
N GLY A 127 52.02 1.50 -9.93
CA GLY A 127 53.39 1.25 -9.50
C GLY A 127 53.76 1.88 -8.17
N TRP A 128 53.65 1.12 -7.08
CA TRP A 128 54.65 1.18 -6.00
C TRP A 128 54.71 -0.15 -5.24
N ALA A 129 55.27 -1.15 -5.92
CA ALA A 129 56.18 -2.07 -5.27
C ALA A 129 57.59 -1.45 -5.38
N VAL A 130 58.40 -1.62 -4.33
CA VAL A 130 59.82 -1.27 -4.22
C VAL A 130 60.13 0.21 -3.91
N ALA A 131 60.24 0.52 -2.61
CA ALA A 131 61.47 1.06 -1.99
C ALA A 131 61.19 1.76 -0.66
N ASN A 132 61.03 0.99 0.43
CA ASN A 132 61.61 1.44 1.70
C ASN A 132 62.25 0.27 2.42
N HIS A 133 63.41 -0.13 1.90
CA HIS A 133 64.43 -0.82 2.66
C HIS A 133 65.27 0.27 3.35
N LEU A 134 65.64 0.01 4.62
CA LEU A 134 66.57 0.78 5.48
C LEU A 134 65.94 1.87 6.35
N VAL A 135 65.38 1.49 7.50
CA VAL A 135 66.05 1.60 8.82
C VAL A 135 65.43 0.56 9.75
N VAL A 136 66.21 -0.47 10.05
CA VAL A 136 66.05 -1.32 11.24
C VAL A 136 66.72 -0.57 12.39
N ALA A 137 65.96 -0.26 13.43
CA ALA A 137 66.48 -0.08 14.79
C ALA A 137 65.74 -1.11 15.67
N GLU A 138 66.34 -2.29 15.68
CA GLU A 138 66.40 -3.29 16.74
C GLU A 138 65.59 -2.98 18.01
N ILE A 139 64.39 -3.55 18.09
CA ILE A 139 63.85 -4.03 19.35
C ILE A 139 63.67 -5.53 19.16
N THR A 140 64.58 -6.29 19.75
CA THR A 140 64.41 -7.71 20.02
C THR A 140 63.10 -7.92 20.79
N ARG A 141 62.01 -8.16 20.07
CA ARG A 141 60.87 -8.90 20.59
C ARG A 141 61.03 -10.30 20.04
N THR A 142 61.38 -11.20 20.96
CA THR A 142 61.15 -12.63 20.89
C THR A 142 59.98 -12.96 19.95
N SER A 143 60.18 -13.93 19.05
CA SER A 143 59.09 -14.54 18.28
C SER A 143 57.86 -14.69 19.17
N PRO A 144 56.64 -14.36 18.70
CA PRO A 144 55.47 -14.79 19.43
C PRO A 144 55.61 -16.32 19.55
N GLU A 145 55.79 -16.77 20.79
CA GLU A 145 55.66 -18.17 21.12
C GLU A 145 54.28 -18.56 20.62
N VAL A 146 54.24 -19.40 19.58
CA VAL A 146 53.02 -20.03 19.16
C VAL A 146 52.63 -20.92 20.33
N ILE A 147 51.82 -20.37 21.22
CA ILE A 147 51.11 -21.17 22.21
C ILE A 147 50.12 -21.96 21.35
N THR A 148 50.55 -23.15 20.90
CA THR A 148 49.62 -24.21 20.56
C THR A 148 48.90 -24.56 21.85
N VAL A 149 47.83 -23.82 22.14
CA VAL A 149 46.84 -24.27 23.10
C VAL A 149 46.30 -25.55 22.50
N ALA A 150 46.72 -26.69 23.06
CA ALA A 150 46.01 -27.93 22.82
C ALA A 150 44.57 -27.66 23.21
N LEU A 151 43.67 -27.59 22.23
CA LEU A 151 42.24 -27.66 22.50
C LEU A 151 42.06 -28.88 23.41
N PRO A 152 41.48 -28.75 24.60
CA PRO A 152 41.25 -29.91 25.44
C PRO A 152 40.50 -30.93 24.59
N GLU A 153 40.99 -32.17 24.56
CA GLU A 153 40.23 -33.28 23.98
C GLU A 153 38.87 -33.27 24.68
N TYR A 154 37.83 -32.91 23.92
CA TYR A 154 36.48 -32.76 24.43
C TYR A 154 36.05 -34.11 25.00
N GLN A 155 35.77 -34.14 26.31
CA GLN A 155 35.39 -35.38 26.96
C GLN A 155 33.98 -35.76 26.50
N PRO A 156 33.72 -37.02 26.12
CA PRO A 156 32.38 -37.47 25.76
C PRO A 156 31.48 -37.35 27.01
N GLY A 157 30.65 -36.30 27.03
CA GLY A 157 29.77 -35.98 28.16
C GLY A 157 29.37 -34.50 28.29
N ASP A 158 30.10 -33.57 27.68
CA ASP A 158 29.72 -32.15 27.68
C ASP A 158 28.59 -31.90 26.67
N VAL A 159 27.53 -31.22 27.12
CA VAL A 159 26.37 -30.88 26.29
C VAL A 159 26.71 -29.62 25.50
N ALA A 160 26.88 -29.75 24.19
CA ALA A 160 26.97 -28.61 23.29
C ALA A 160 25.57 -28.03 23.07
N ILE A 161 25.43 -26.70 23.17
CA ILE A 161 24.13 -26.03 22.96
C ILE A 161 24.29 -25.00 21.86
N MET A 162 23.44 -25.08 20.82
CA MET A 162 23.49 -24.16 19.69
C MET A 162 23.21 -22.70 20.15
N PRO A 163 24.16 -21.76 19.99
CA PRO A 163 23.90 -20.34 20.30
C PRO A 163 23.02 -19.66 19.24
N ASP A 164 22.46 -18.49 19.56
CA ASP A 164 21.89 -17.59 18.54
C ASP A 164 23.01 -16.76 17.93
N VAL A 165 23.28 -16.98 16.65
CA VAL A 165 24.33 -16.30 15.88
C VAL A 165 23.77 -15.37 14.81
N ARG A 166 22.44 -15.23 14.74
CA ARG A 166 21.81 -14.33 13.76
C ARG A 166 22.21 -12.88 14.04
N GLY A 167 22.48 -12.14 12.97
CA GLY A 167 22.98 -10.76 13.02
C GLY A 167 24.48 -10.64 13.32
N LEU A 168 25.19 -11.74 13.63
CA LEU A 168 26.64 -11.74 13.77
C LEU A 168 27.33 -11.84 12.42
N ALA A 169 28.54 -11.26 12.32
CA ALA A 169 29.45 -11.53 11.22
C ALA A 169 29.94 -12.99 11.27
N THR A 170 30.27 -13.56 10.11
CA THR A 170 30.60 -14.98 9.96
C THR A 170 31.75 -15.45 10.87
N ASP A 171 32.81 -14.65 11.02
CA ASP A 171 33.93 -14.94 11.92
C ASP A 171 33.50 -15.05 13.39
N ARG A 172 32.62 -14.14 13.83
CA ARG A 172 32.05 -14.13 15.19
C ARG A 172 31.04 -15.24 15.41
N ALA A 173 30.23 -15.56 14.41
CA ALA A 173 29.29 -16.67 14.46
C ALA A 173 30.04 -18.01 14.61
N LEU A 174 31.08 -18.24 13.82
CA LEU A 174 31.91 -19.43 13.90
C LEU A 174 32.58 -19.57 15.28
N GLN A 175 33.17 -18.48 15.78
CA GLN A 175 33.78 -18.48 17.11
C GLN A 175 32.75 -18.82 18.20
N ALA A 176 31.56 -18.21 18.15
CA ALA A 176 30.50 -18.47 19.13
C ALA A 176 30.02 -19.93 19.13
N ILE A 177 29.89 -20.55 17.95
CA ILE A 177 29.47 -21.95 17.82
C ILE A 177 30.55 -22.90 18.37
N VAL A 178 31.81 -22.64 18.06
CA VAL A 178 32.95 -23.44 18.58
C VAL A 178 33.09 -23.29 20.10
N ASP A 179 32.96 -22.07 20.62
CA ASP A 179 33.00 -21.79 22.07
C ASP A 179 31.85 -22.48 22.82
N ALA A 180 30.73 -22.73 22.15
CA ALA A 180 29.59 -23.47 22.69
C ALA A 180 29.78 -25.00 22.67
N GLY A 181 30.95 -25.49 22.23
CA GLY A 181 31.30 -26.91 22.22
C GLY A 181 30.90 -27.66 20.95
N VAL A 182 30.42 -26.97 19.92
CA VAL A 182 30.11 -27.60 18.62
C VAL A 182 31.39 -27.70 17.78
N PRO A 183 31.78 -28.89 17.31
CA PRO A 183 32.96 -29.06 16.46
C PRO A 183 32.84 -28.28 15.13
N ALA A 184 33.92 -27.60 14.75
CA ALA A 184 33.94 -26.78 13.52
C ALA A 184 33.68 -27.57 12.24
N GLU A 185 34.01 -28.86 12.22
CA GLU A 185 33.77 -29.79 11.10
C GLU A 185 32.29 -30.10 10.84
N LEU A 186 31.41 -29.82 11.82
CA LEU A 186 29.97 -29.96 11.66
C LEU A 186 29.32 -28.69 11.09
N ILE A 187 30.07 -27.61 10.91
CA ILE A 187 29.56 -26.30 10.51
C ILE A 187 29.72 -26.09 9.01
N GLU A 188 28.61 -25.88 8.31
CA GLU A 188 28.54 -25.44 6.94
C GLU A 188 28.14 -23.96 6.87
N VAL A 189 28.93 -23.17 6.14
CA VAL A 189 28.61 -21.77 5.84
C VAL A 189 28.14 -21.70 4.39
N ALA A 190 26.89 -21.28 4.20
CA ALA A 190 26.32 -21.01 2.88
C ALA A 190 25.94 -19.53 2.76
N THR A 191 25.71 -19.07 1.53
CA THR A 191 25.32 -17.69 1.26
C THR A 191 23.96 -17.63 0.58
N ARG A 192 23.21 -16.54 0.81
CA ARG A 192 21.96 -16.24 0.09
C ARG A 192 21.77 -14.74 -0.07
N PRO A 193 21.15 -14.27 -1.17
CA PRO A 193 20.68 -12.89 -1.25
C PRO A 193 19.72 -12.59 -0.10
N ALA A 194 19.96 -11.48 0.61
CA ALA A 194 19.11 -11.07 1.72
C ALA A 194 18.96 -9.55 1.78
N ALA A 195 17.81 -9.12 2.30
CA ALA A 195 17.50 -7.74 2.59
C ALA A 195 18.36 -7.21 3.76
N GLY A 196 18.72 -5.93 3.69
CA GLY A 196 19.37 -5.22 4.80
C GLY A 196 20.89 -5.38 4.83
N VAL A 197 21.43 -5.65 6.02
CA VAL A 197 22.87 -5.72 6.26
C VAL A 197 23.48 -6.94 5.57
N ILE A 198 24.59 -6.75 4.85
CA ILE A 198 25.35 -7.81 4.18
C ILE A 198 26.48 -8.33 5.07
N GLY A 199 26.88 -9.59 4.88
CA GLY A 199 27.98 -10.23 5.62
C GLY A 199 27.62 -10.63 7.05
N VAL A 200 26.33 -10.67 7.38
CA VAL A 200 25.80 -11.17 8.66
C VAL A 200 24.99 -12.44 8.47
N ILE A 201 24.92 -13.28 9.51
CA ILE A 201 24.12 -14.49 9.50
C ILE A 201 22.63 -14.14 9.58
N VAL A 202 21.86 -14.52 8.57
CA VAL A 202 20.40 -14.27 8.51
C VAL A 202 19.57 -15.49 8.89
N GLN A 203 20.17 -16.68 8.84
CA GLN A 203 19.51 -17.92 9.18
C GLN A 203 20.52 -18.90 9.77
N GLN A 204 20.06 -19.68 10.74
CA GLN A 204 20.84 -20.76 11.33
C GLN A 204 19.97 -22.01 11.42
N THR A 205 20.59 -23.18 11.32
CA THR A 205 19.96 -24.48 11.53
C THR A 205 20.99 -25.37 12.23
N PRO A 206 20.65 -26.01 13.36
CA PRO A 206 19.37 -25.94 14.07
C PRO A 206 19.14 -24.56 14.72
N VAL A 207 17.94 -24.36 15.24
CA VAL A 207 17.60 -23.16 16.00
C VAL A 207 18.40 -23.08 17.30
N PHE A 208 18.48 -21.89 17.89
CA PHE A 208 19.16 -21.69 19.17
C PHE A 208 18.59 -22.63 20.25
N GLY A 209 19.44 -23.07 21.17
CA GLY A 209 19.08 -23.98 22.26
C GLY A 209 19.06 -25.46 21.88
N ALA A 210 19.27 -25.83 20.61
CA ALA A 210 19.40 -27.23 20.22
C ALA A 210 20.62 -27.89 20.87
N GLU A 211 20.40 -29.04 21.50
CA GLU A 211 21.45 -29.79 22.19
C GLU A 211 22.17 -30.74 21.22
N ASN A 212 23.50 -30.83 21.38
CA ASN A 212 24.39 -31.74 20.67
C ASN A 212 24.11 -31.83 19.16
N PRO A 213 24.13 -30.69 18.43
CA PRO A 213 23.82 -30.69 17.02
C PRO A 213 24.79 -31.58 16.24
N THR A 214 24.25 -32.48 15.41
CA THR A 214 25.05 -33.38 14.54
C THR A 214 25.45 -32.72 13.22
N SER A 215 24.85 -31.58 12.89
CA SER A 215 25.18 -30.72 11.76
C SER A 215 24.69 -29.31 12.05
N VAL A 216 25.44 -28.30 11.62
CA VAL A 216 25.08 -26.89 11.72
C VAL A 216 25.23 -26.24 10.36
N THR A 217 24.19 -25.53 9.90
CA THR A 217 24.25 -24.69 8.71
C THR A 217 23.94 -23.26 9.10
N ILE A 218 24.82 -22.32 8.75
CA ILE A 218 24.58 -20.88 8.88
C ILE A 218 24.57 -20.23 7.50
N LEU A 219 23.62 -19.32 7.30
CA LEU A 219 23.42 -18.61 6.04
C LEU A 219 23.85 -17.16 6.17
N GLU A 220 24.92 -16.81 5.47
CA GLU A 220 25.44 -15.44 5.37
C GLU A 220 24.68 -14.64 4.28
N SER A 221 24.35 -13.41 4.62
CA SER A 221 23.71 -12.45 3.71
C SER A 221 24.66 -11.97 2.62
N THR A 222 24.21 -12.04 1.38
CA THR A 222 24.83 -11.40 0.22
C THR A 222 23.89 -10.31 -0.33
N PRO A 223 24.39 -9.33 -1.10
CA PRO A 223 23.57 -8.25 -1.61
C PRO A 223 22.36 -8.75 -2.42
N ALA A 224 21.16 -8.37 -1.98
CA ALA A 224 19.93 -8.51 -2.76
C ALA A 224 19.55 -7.18 -3.43
N VAL A 225 18.72 -7.27 -4.46
CA VAL A 225 18.20 -6.10 -5.18
C VAL A 225 16.68 -6.13 -5.20
N VAL A 226 16.07 -4.94 -5.28
CA VAL A 226 14.63 -4.82 -5.49
C VAL A 226 14.27 -5.43 -6.86
N PRO A 227 13.32 -6.38 -6.93
CA PRO A 227 12.99 -7.08 -8.15
C PRO A 227 12.27 -6.16 -9.16
N ALA A 228 12.28 -6.57 -10.42
CA ALA A 228 11.49 -5.92 -11.46
C ALA A 228 9.99 -6.24 -11.30
N LEU A 229 9.14 -5.25 -11.58
CA LEU A 229 7.69 -5.32 -11.40
C LEU A 229 6.92 -5.80 -12.64
N ALA A 230 7.50 -5.68 -13.83
CA ALA A 230 6.76 -5.84 -15.08
C ALA A 230 6.10 -7.21 -15.20
N ASP A 231 4.81 -7.21 -15.56
CA ASP A 231 3.99 -8.40 -15.82
C ASP A 231 3.86 -9.37 -14.62
N ARG A 232 4.01 -8.88 -13.39
CA ARG A 232 3.97 -9.71 -12.18
C ARG A 232 2.92 -9.24 -11.19
N SER A 233 2.20 -10.21 -10.63
CA SER A 233 1.19 -9.96 -9.60
C SER A 233 1.80 -9.43 -8.30
N ALA A 234 1.01 -8.71 -7.51
CA ALA A 234 1.43 -8.29 -6.18
C ALA A 234 1.81 -9.48 -5.30
N ALA A 235 1.09 -10.61 -5.39
CA ALA A 235 1.38 -11.80 -4.60
C ALA A 235 2.79 -12.36 -4.90
N GLU A 236 3.18 -12.45 -6.17
CA GLU A 236 4.50 -12.93 -6.58
C GLU A 236 5.63 -12.00 -6.13
N ILE A 237 5.41 -10.68 -6.21
CA ILE A 237 6.41 -9.68 -5.78
C ILE A 237 6.56 -9.70 -4.26
N ILE A 238 5.45 -9.80 -3.53
CA ILE A 238 5.45 -9.86 -2.07
C ILE A 238 6.17 -11.13 -1.59
N ASP A 239 5.86 -12.29 -2.18
CA ASP A 239 6.50 -13.56 -1.83
C ASP A 239 8.02 -13.52 -2.06
N GLU A 240 8.48 -12.98 -3.20
CA GLU A 240 9.91 -12.85 -3.49
C GLU A 240 10.62 -11.89 -2.50
N LEU A 241 10.02 -10.73 -2.23
CA LEU A 241 10.57 -9.76 -1.27
C LEU A 241 10.66 -10.36 0.15
N GLN A 242 9.61 -11.03 0.60
CA GLN A 242 9.56 -11.68 1.90
C GLN A 242 10.52 -12.88 1.97
N GLY A 243 10.69 -13.63 0.88
CA GLY A 243 11.67 -14.72 0.77
C GLY A 243 13.12 -14.25 0.90
N MET A 244 13.40 -13.00 0.48
CA MET A 244 14.69 -12.33 0.72
C MET A 244 14.79 -11.68 2.10
N GLY A 245 13.74 -11.74 2.93
CA GLY A 245 13.73 -11.18 4.28
C GLY A 245 13.34 -9.71 4.36
N ALA A 246 12.83 -9.11 3.28
CA ALA A 246 12.30 -7.75 3.31
C ALA A 246 10.87 -7.72 3.89
N ARG A 247 10.59 -6.74 4.75
CA ARG A 247 9.25 -6.41 5.22
C ARG A 247 8.57 -5.54 4.15
N VAL A 248 7.34 -5.88 3.80
CA VAL A 248 6.60 -5.19 2.73
C VAL A 248 5.47 -4.36 3.32
N GLU A 249 5.53 -3.05 3.11
CA GLU A 249 4.45 -2.10 3.40
C GLU A 249 3.61 -1.94 2.12
N GLN A 250 2.30 -2.15 2.23
CA GLN A 250 1.41 -2.22 1.08
C GLN A 250 0.37 -1.10 1.13
N THR A 251 0.23 -0.37 0.03
CA THR A 251 -0.86 0.57 -0.19
C THR A 251 -1.65 0.11 -1.41
N ARG A 252 -2.97 0.00 -1.27
CA ARG A 252 -3.88 -0.28 -2.39
C ARG A 252 -4.55 1.00 -2.83
N GLN A 253 -4.52 1.30 -4.12
CA GLN A 253 -5.14 2.51 -4.65
C GLN A 253 -5.52 2.33 -6.11
N TYR A 254 -6.50 3.10 -6.57
CA TYR A 254 -6.79 3.18 -7.99
C TYR A 254 -5.63 3.83 -8.73
N VAL A 255 -5.15 3.15 -9.78
CA VAL A 255 -4.14 3.68 -10.70
C VAL A 255 -4.70 3.63 -12.11
N PRO A 256 -4.94 4.78 -12.76
CA PRO A 256 -5.52 4.83 -14.10
C PRO A 256 -4.73 3.98 -15.10
N GLY A 257 -5.43 3.08 -15.80
CA GLY A 257 -4.84 2.20 -16.81
C GLY A 257 -3.98 1.05 -16.27
N ALA A 258 -3.83 0.92 -14.94
CA ALA A 258 -3.15 -0.23 -14.35
C ALA A 258 -4.08 -1.44 -14.28
N VAL A 259 -3.50 -2.64 -14.38
CA VAL A 259 -4.21 -3.89 -14.17
C VAL A 259 -4.38 -4.10 -12.67
N ILE A 260 -5.62 -4.28 -12.21
CA ILE A 260 -5.95 -4.52 -10.80
C ILE A 260 -5.16 -5.72 -10.27
N GLY A 261 -4.61 -5.59 -9.06
CA GLY A 261 -3.80 -6.61 -8.40
C GLY A 261 -2.31 -6.61 -8.79
N MET A 262 -1.89 -5.74 -9.72
CA MET A 262 -0.47 -5.57 -10.07
C MET A 262 0.22 -4.52 -9.19
N VAL A 263 1.53 -4.67 -8.98
CA VAL A 263 2.35 -3.63 -8.35
C VAL A 263 2.66 -2.55 -9.38
N THR A 264 2.29 -1.31 -9.08
CA THR A 264 2.52 -0.15 -9.95
C THR A 264 3.75 0.64 -9.54
N SER A 265 4.14 0.56 -8.27
CA SER A 265 5.30 1.24 -7.73
C SER A 265 5.94 0.45 -6.60
N VAL A 266 7.26 0.53 -6.49
CA VAL A 266 8.05 0.00 -5.38
C VAL A 266 9.12 1.02 -4.99
N ILE A 267 9.30 1.20 -3.68
CA ILE A 267 10.29 2.10 -3.10
C ILE A 267 11.13 1.29 -2.10
N PRO A 268 12.47 1.21 -2.29
CA PRO A 268 13.28 1.80 -3.36
C PRO A 268 12.98 1.24 -4.76
N ALA A 269 13.42 1.95 -5.81
CA ALA A 269 13.14 1.56 -7.20
C ALA A 269 13.79 0.21 -7.58
N PRO A 270 13.23 -0.53 -8.56
CA PRO A 270 13.79 -1.79 -9.04
C PRO A 270 15.27 -1.70 -9.41
N GLY A 271 16.05 -2.74 -9.07
CA GLY A 271 17.50 -2.81 -9.27
C GLY A 271 18.33 -2.08 -8.20
N SER A 272 17.70 -1.32 -7.30
CA SER A 272 18.38 -0.76 -6.12
C SER A 272 18.72 -1.86 -5.11
N ALA A 273 19.67 -1.60 -4.22
CA ALA A 273 19.94 -2.50 -3.08
C ALA A 273 18.68 -2.70 -2.24
N LEU A 274 18.42 -3.93 -1.81
CA LEU A 274 17.21 -4.30 -1.08
C LEU A 274 17.34 -3.95 0.42
N PRO A 275 16.59 -2.97 0.94
CA PRO A 275 16.54 -2.69 2.38
C PRO A 275 15.66 -3.68 3.13
N GLU A 276 15.69 -3.64 4.47
CA GLU A 276 14.82 -4.47 5.32
C GLU A 276 13.33 -4.12 5.22
N SER A 277 12.98 -2.92 4.74
CA SER A 277 11.60 -2.48 4.54
C SER A 277 11.42 -1.87 3.16
N VAL A 278 10.40 -2.31 2.43
CA VAL A 278 10.06 -1.87 1.08
C VAL A 278 8.60 -1.46 1.05
N ALA A 279 8.28 -0.32 0.44
CA ALA A 279 6.90 0.11 0.22
C ALA A 279 6.46 -0.21 -1.21
N ILE A 280 5.26 -0.73 -1.38
CA ILE A 280 4.66 -1.02 -2.69
C ILE A 280 3.27 -0.39 -2.82
N ILE A 281 2.94 0.00 -4.05
CA ILE A 281 1.60 0.42 -4.44
C ILE A 281 0.99 -0.65 -5.33
N ILE A 282 -0.16 -1.17 -4.94
CA ILE A 282 -0.92 -2.18 -5.67
C ILE A 282 -2.12 -1.49 -6.31
N ALA A 283 -2.30 -1.69 -7.61
CA ALA A 283 -3.48 -1.19 -8.31
C ALA A 283 -4.74 -1.90 -7.80
N ASP A 284 -5.75 -1.12 -7.45
CA ASP A 284 -7.07 -1.61 -7.04
C ASP A 284 -8.18 -1.03 -7.94
N SER A 285 -9.40 -1.55 -7.78
CA SER A 285 -10.56 -1.01 -8.47
C SER A 285 -10.83 0.44 -8.07
N ALA A 286 -11.25 1.26 -9.02
CA ALA A 286 -11.76 2.59 -8.71
C ALA A 286 -13.04 2.49 -7.86
N SER A 287 -13.09 3.29 -6.80
CA SER A 287 -14.33 3.56 -6.09
C SER A 287 -15.08 4.70 -6.81
N ARG A 288 -16.38 4.83 -6.52
CA ARG A 288 -17.22 5.96 -6.96
C ARG A 288 -17.93 6.62 -5.78
N ILE A 289 -17.94 7.95 -5.75
CA ILE A 289 -18.79 8.76 -4.86
C ILE A 289 -19.43 9.90 -5.66
N PRO A 290 -20.60 10.37 -5.23
CA PRO A 290 -21.14 11.64 -5.68
C PRO A 290 -20.19 12.82 -5.40
N LEU A 291 -20.14 13.82 -6.30
CA LEU A 291 -19.33 15.03 -6.12
C LEU A 291 -19.83 15.92 -4.96
N ASP A 292 -21.09 15.78 -4.54
CA ASP A 292 -21.64 16.48 -3.37
C ASP A 292 -21.11 15.92 -2.04
N ASP A 293 -20.57 14.70 -2.04
CA ASP A 293 -19.89 14.09 -0.89
C ASP A 293 -18.39 14.48 -0.81
N VAL A 294 -17.87 15.21 -1.80
CA VAL A 294 -16.48 15.71 -1.79
C VAL A 294 -16.39 17.05 -1.05
N GLU A 295 -15.33 17.23 -0.26
CA GLU A 295 -15.11 18.47 0.49
C GLU A 295 -15.09 19.69 -0.44
N MET A 296 -15.91 20.67 -0.10
CA MET A 296 -16.06 21.90 -0.87
C MET A 296 -15.47 23.07 -0.09
N SER A 297 -14.53 23.79 -0.70
CA SER A 297 -13.84 24.92 -0.05
C SER A 297 -14.40 26.29 -0.43
N GLU A 298 -15.08 26.40 -1.56
CA GLU A 298 -15.75 27.63 -2.00
C GLU A 298 -17.04 27.34 -2.77
N GLY A 299 -18.05 28.20 -2.58
CA GLY A 299 -19.36 28.06 -3.20
C GLY A 299 -20.35 27.30 -2.33
N SER A 300 -21.62 27.32 -2.73
CA SER A 300 -22.71 26.62 -2.02
C SER A 300 -23.77 26.18 -3.03
N PRO A 301 -23.52 25.08 -3.75
CA PRO A 301 -24.47 24.53 -4.70
C PRO A 301 -25.71 24.03 -3.97
N ASN A 302 -26.85 24.07 -4.66
CA ASN A 302 -28.09 23.55 -4.10
C ASN A 302 -28.34 22.13 -4.61
N THR A 303 -28.55 21.20 -3.69
CA THR A 303 -28.98 19.83 -3.96
C THR A 303 -30.51 19.72 -3.77
N SER A 304 -31.25 19.75 -4.87
CA SER A 304 -32.69 19.48 -4.88
C SER A 304 -33.10 19.00 -6.26
N THR A 305 -34.23 18.31 -6.37
CA THR A 305 -34.75 17.86 -7.66
C THR A 305 -34.83 19.04 -8.65
N ARG A 306 -34.33 18.81 -9.87
CA ARG A 306 -34.34 19.78 -10.97
C ARG A 306 -34.74 19.13 -12.28
N SER A 307 -35.43 19.91 -13.11
CA SER A 307 -35.78 19.53 -14.47
C SER A 307 -34.75 20.12 -15.44
N VAL A 308 -34.21 19.30 -16.33
CA VAL A 308 -33.31 19.73 -17.40
C VAL A 308 -33.74 19.06 -18.69
N GLY A 309 -34.06 19.86 -19.71
CA GLY A 309 -34.48 19.34 -21.01
C GLY A 309 -35.77 18.53 -20.97
N GLY A 310 -36.65 18.83 -20.00
CA GLY A 310 -37.92 18.13 -19.78
C GLY A 310 -37.82 16.82 -19.00
N GLN A 311 -36.66 16.50 -18.42
CA GLN A 311 -36.46 15.35 -17.55
C GLN A 311 -36.12 15.78 -16.12
N ASP A 312 -36.74 15.16 -15.13
CA ASP A 312 -36.48 15.41 -13.72
C ASP A 312 -35.31 14.54 -13.20
N TYR A 313 -34.46 15.15 -12.39
CA TYR A 313 -33.30 14.51 -11.76
C TYR A 313 -33.26 14.82 -10.27
N ASP A 314 -33.15 13.79 -9.43
CA ASP A 314 -33.15 13.93 -7.97
C ASP A 314 -31.75 14.21 -7.40
N THR A 315 -30.70 13.66 -8.01
CA THR A 315 -29.30 13.84 -7.60
C THR A 315 -28.61 14.83 -8.53
N VAL A 316 -28.58 16.09 -8.13
CA VAL A 316 -27.98 17.17 -8.90
C VAL A 316 -27.28 18.20 -8.02
N LEU A 317 -26.28 18.87 -8.58
CA LEU A 317 -25.69 20.08 -8.01
C LEU A 317 -26.09 21.28 -8.86
N ALA A 318 -26.95 22.15 -8.34
CA ALA A 318 -27.35 23.37 -9.01
C ALA A 318 -26.42 24.53 -8.63
N LEU A 319 -25.64 24.99 -9.61
CA LEU A 319 -24.69 26.09 -9.53
C LEU A 319 -25.39 27.38 -9.93
N SER A 320 -25.41 28.38 -9.04
CA SER A 320 -25.90 29.71 -9.39
C SER A 320 -24.99 30.37 -10.43
N SER A 321 -25.60 31.11 -11.35
CA SER A 321 -24.89 32.02 -12.24
C SER A 321 -25.27 33.47 -11.95
N SER A 322 -24.31 34.38 -12.04
CA SER A 322 -24.55 35.82 -12.06
C SER A 322 -23.79 36.46 -13.23
N THR A 323 -23.90 37.78 -13.36
CA THR A 323 -23.09 38.55 -14.32
C THR A 323 -21.62 38.59 -13.96
N ASP A 324 -21.32 38.41 -12.68
CA ASP A 324 -19.97 38.18 -12.20
C ASP A 324 -19.67 36.67 -12.28
N THR A 325 -18.39 36.30 -12.20
CA THR A 325 -18.00 34.89 -12.21
C THR A 325 -18.24 34.28 -10.83
N GLU A 326 -19.23 33.39 -10.76
CA GLU A 326 -19.46 32.54 -9.58
C GLU A 326 -18.46 31.38 -9.60
N THR A 327 -17.89 31.07 -8.45
CA THR A 327 -16.84 30.06 -8.31
C THR A 327 -17.26 28.98 -7.32
N PHE A 328 -17.05 27.72 -7.70
CA PHE A 328 -17.33 26.54 -6.91
C PHE A 328 -16.06 25.69 -6.88
N ASN A 329 -15.52 25.39 -5.68
CA ASN A 329 -14.24 24.69 -5.56
C ASN A 329 -14.35 23.46 -4.66
N TRP A 330 -13.82 22.33 -5.13
CA TRP A 330 -13.75 21.05 -4.43
C TRP A 330 -12.30 20.63 -4.19
N SER A 331 -12.00 20.08 -3.01
CA SER A 331 -10.71 19.49 -2.67
C SER A 331 -10.68 18.03 -3.10
N LEU A 332 -9.81 17.70 -4.04
CA LEU A 332 -9.62 16.34 -4.58
C LEU A 332 -8.38 15.65 -4.01
N ASP A 333 -7.47 16.39 -3.37
CA ASP A 333 -6.25 15.89 -2.70
C ASP A 333 -5.38 14.93 -3.54
N GLY A 334 -5.51 14.96 -4.88
CA GLY A 334 -4.81 14.07 -5.81
C GLY A 334 -5.39 12.65 -5.94
N TYR A 335 -6.49 12.34 -5.27
CA TYR A 335 -7.06 10.99 -5.22
C TYR A 335 -8.18 10.74 -6.22
N ALA A 336 -8.80 11.81 -6.75
CA ALA A 336 -9.71 11.71 -7.88
C ALA A 336 -8.93 11.52 -9.19
N ALA A 337 -9.50 10.76 -10.11
CA ALA A 337 -8.93 10.51 -11.42
C ALA A 337 -9.82 11.02 -12.55
N GLU A 338 -11.13 10.88 -12.38
CA GLU A 338 -12.11 11.30 -13.37
C GLU A 338 -13.38 11.78 -12.67
N ILE A 339 -14.02 12.80 -13.22
CA ILE A 339 -15.35 13.25 -12.81
C ILE A 339 -16.26 13.18 -14.02
N THR A 340 -17.35 12.45 -13.90
CA THR A 340 -18.30 12.21 -14.99
C THR A 340 -19.70 12.68 -14.62
N GLY A 341 -20.52 13.00 -15.61
CA GLY A 341 -21.89 13.42 -15.40
C GLY A 341 -22.47 14.06 -16.65
N ALA A 342 -23.55 14.82 -16.47
CA ALA A 342 -24.09 15.66 -17.53
C ALA A 342 -24.34 17.10 -17.04
N LEU A 343 -24.18 18.06 -17.94
CA LEU A 343 -24.31 19.48 -17.68
C LEU A 343 -25.55 20.02 -18.40
N GLY A 344 -26.36 20.83 -17.74
CA GLY A 344 -27.51 21.47 -18.38
C GLY A 344 -27.96 22.75 -17.69
N LEU A 345 -28.94 23.42 -18.28
CA LEU A 345 -29.60 24.58 -17.69
C LEU A 345 -30.91 24.13 -17.05
N ASP A 346 -31.16 24.57 -15.81
CA ASP A 346 -32.42 24.35 -15.09
C ASP A 346 -33.61 24.85 -15.92
N ASP A 347 -34.62 24.02 -16.17
CA ASP A 347 -35.79 24.40 -16.97
C ASP A 347 -36.63 25.50 -16.28
N ASP A 348 -36.55 25.57 -14.94
CA ASP A 348 -37.20 26.59 -14.10
C ASP A 348 -36.37 27.88 -13.95
N SER A 349 -35.27 28.01 -14.72
CA SER A 349 -34.47 29.23 -14.76
C SER A 349 -35.31 30.45 -15.15
N SER A 350 -35.06 31.57 -14.50
CA SER A 350 -35.77 32.84 -14.77
C SER A 350 -35.34 33.55 -16.06
N SER A 351 -34.36 32.97 -16.76
CA SER A 351 -33.83 33.39 -18.05
C SER A 351 -33.39 32.15 -18.85
N ASP A 352 -33.52 32.23 -20.18
CA ASP A 352 -33.05 31.22 -21.13
C ASP A 352 -31.69 31.62 -21.74
N ASP A 353 -31.02 32.64 -21.20
CA ASP A 353 -29.75 33.15 -21.70
C ASP A 353 -28.64 32.09 -21.59
N PRO A 354 -27.71 32.03 -22.56
CA PRO A 354 -26.57 31.11 -22.49
C PRO A 354 -25.70 31.39 -21.26
N VAL A 355 -25.31 30.34 -20.56
CA VAL A 355 -24.39 30.41 -19.42
C VAL A 355 -23.05 29.78 -19.80
N THR A 356 -21.96 30.47 -19.51
CA THR A 356 -20.60 29.94 -19.70
C THR A 356 -20.16 29.20 -18.45
N VAL A 357 -19.65 27.99 -18.63
CA VAL A 357 -19.05 27.16 -17.58
C VAL A 357 -17.62 26.88 -17.95
N VAL A 358 -16.67 27.19 -17.07
CA VAL A 358 -15.24 26.90 -17.23
C VAL A 358 -14.83 25.99 -16.09
N VAL A 359 -14.14 24.89 -16.41
CA VAL A 359 -13.65 23.93 -15.44
C VAL A 359 -12.13 24.02 -15.40
N LEU A 360 -11.59 24.24 -14.21
CA LEU A 360 -10.18 24.38 -13.93
C LEU A 360 -9.72 23.23 -13.02
N ALA A 361 -8.54 22.68 -13.31
CA ALA A 361 -7.81 21.76 -12.46
C ALA A 361 -6.51 22.45 -11.99
N ASP A 362 -6.34 22.64 -10.69
CA ASP A 362 -5.24 23.41 -10.09
C ASP A 362 -5.04 24.79 -10.76
N GLY A 363 -6.16 25.42 -11.13
CA GLY A 363 -6.22 26.71 -11.83
C GLY A 363 -5.99 26.66 -13.35
N ALA A 364 -5.68 25.50 -13.94
CA ALA A 364 -5.55 25.33 -15.39
C ALA A 364 -6.87 24.90 -16.03
N GLU A 365 -7.30 25.58 -17.10
CA GLU A 365 -8.54 25.23 -17.81
C GLU A 365 -8.43 23.86 -18.49
N ILE A 366 -9.34 22.95 -18.12
CA ILE A 366 -9.46 21.61 -18.70
C ILE A 366 -10.72 21.46 -19.57
N ALA A 367 -11.74 22.28 -19.33
CA ALA A 367 -12.96 22.26 -20.14
C ALA A 367 -13.69 23.60 -20.11
N ARG A 368 -14.47 23.84 -21.18
CA ARG A 368 -15.33 25.02 -21.32
C ARG A 368 -16.61 24.63 -22.05
N TYR A 369 -17.73 25.08 -21.51
CA TYR A 369 -19.06 24.83 -22.05
C TYR A 369 -19.83 26.15 -22.20
N THR A 370 -20.63 26.22 -23.26
CA THR A 370 -21.72 27.19 -23.37
C THR A 370 -23.01 26.41 -23.22
N VAL A 371 -23.66 26.57 -22.08
CA VAL A 371 -24.86 25.84 -21.70
C VAL A 371 -26.08 26.68 -22.08
N VAL A 372 -27.02 26.07 -22.79
CA VAL A 372 -28.27 26.69 -23.21
C VAL A 372 -29.44 25.80 -22.77
N LYS A 373 -30.65 26.35 -22.76
CA LYS A 373 -31.86 25.57 -22.45
C LYS A 373 -32.08 24.46 -23.47
N GLY A 374 -32.34 23.25 -22.98
CA GLY A 374 -32.52 22.07 -23.82
C GLY A 374 -31.88 20.81 -23.22
N PRO A 375 -31.55 19.81 -24.06
CA PRO A 375 -30.93 18.56 -23.62
C PRO A 375 -29.61 18.80 -22.89
N SER A 376 -29.32 17.95 -21.90
CA SER A 376 -28.04 17.97 -21.20
C SER A 376 -26.88 17.49 -22.09
N VAL A 377 -25.67 17.90 -21.72
CA VAL A 377 -24.42 17.54 -22.39
C VAL A 377 -23.57 16.69 -21.46
N ALA A 378 -23.27 15.45 -21.84
CA ALA A 378 -22.39 14.59 -21.07
C ALA A 378 -20.97 15.19 -20.99
N TYR A 379 -20.32 15.03 -19.84
CA TYR A 379 -18.93 15.41 -19.65
C TYR A 379 -18.13 14.31 -18.95
N SER A 380 -16.83 14.34 -19.19
CA SER A 380 -15.81 13.57 -18.48
C SER A 380 -14.60 14.49 -18.31
N TRP A 381 -14.23 14.75 -17.06
CA TRP A 381 -13.11 15.62 -16.69
C TRP A 381 -12.01 14.74 -16.11
N LEU A 382 -10.87 14.68 -16.80
CA LEU A 382 -9.69 13.95 -16.32
C LEU A 382 -8.96 14.83 -15.29
N VAL A 383 -8.92 14.35 -14.05
CA VAL A 383 -8.41 15.11 -12.88
C VAL A 383 -7.38 14.31 -12.08
N ALA A 384 -6.73 13.33 -12.70
CA ALA A 384 -5.70 12.52 -12.05
C ALA A 384 -4.56 13.37 -11.48
N GLY A 385 -4.34 13.27 -10.17
CA GLY A 385 -3.29 13.99 -9.44
C GLY A 385 -3.60 15.48 -9.18
N VAL A 386 -4.81 15.94 -9.50
CA VAL A 386 -5.28 17.30 -9.24
C VAL A 386 -5.65 17.45 -7.77
N THR A 387 -5.27 18.56 -7.13
CA THR A 387 -5.62 18.84 -5.74
C THR A 387 -6.90 19.66 -5.63
N ASP A 388 -7.12 20.61 -6.53
CA ASP A 388 -8.25 21.52 -6.52
C ASP A 388 -9.00 21.49 -7.85
N LEU A 389 -10.31 21.21 -7.78
CA LEU A 389 -11.23 21.37 -8.91
C LEU A 389 -12.02 22.66 -8.72
N THR A 390 -11.94 23.55 -9.70
CA THR A 390 -12.75 24.78 -9.72
C THR A 390 -13.72 24.76 -10.90
N VAL A 391 -15.00 24.97 -10.64
CA VAL A 391 -16.01 25.23 -11.67
C VAL A 391 -16.43 26.70 -11.57
N GLN A 392 -16.21 27.44 -12.64
CA GLN A 392 -16.59 28.83 -12.78
C GLN A 392 -17.83 28.96 -13.67
N VAL A 393 -18.82 29.70 -13.21
CA VAL A 393 -20.09 29.89 -13.91
C VAL A 393 -20.34 31.38 -14.11
N THR A 394 -20.66 31.79 -15.34
CA THR A 394 -20.92 33.21 -15.66
C THR A 394 -22.04 33.35 -16.68
N ASN A 395 -22.99 34.24 -16.41
CA ASN A 395 -24.06 34.64 -17.32
C ASN A 395 -23.87 36.12 -17.70
N THR A 396 -23.30 36.38 -18.86
CA THR A 396 -22.96 37.75 -19.30
C THR A 396 -24.17 38.58 -19.75
N GLU A 397 -25.31 37.95 -19.98
CA GLU A 397 -26.51 38.57 -20.58
C GLU A 397 -27.52 39.00 -19.51
N SER A 398 -27.65 38.27 -18.41
CA SER A 398 -28.51 38.69 -17.29
C SER A 398 -28.07 38.19 -15.92
N SER A 399 -28.34 39.00 -14.90
CA SER A 399 -28.17 38.66 -13.48
C SER A 399 -29.39 37.95 -12.88
N ARG A 400 -30.37 37.59 -13.72
CA ARG A 400 -31.55 36.84 -13.27
C ARG A 400 -31.12 35.41 -12.95
N GLY A 401 -31.67 34.84 -11.88
CA GLY A 401 -31.29 33.54 -11.32
C GLY A 401 -31.43 32.40 -12.32
N SER A 402 -30.40 32.22 -13.14
CA SER A 402 -30.17 31.05 -13.98
C SER A 402 -29.30 30.08 -13.18
N ARG A 403 -29.55 28.78 -13.36
CA ARG A 403 -28.83 27.74 -12.65
C ARG A 403 -28.31 26.73 -13.65
N VAL A 404 -27.00 26.53 -13.61
CA VAL A 404 -26.37 25.41 -14.28
C VAL A 404 -26.51 24.20 -13.37
N VAL A 405 -26.87 23.06 -13.93
CA VAL A 405 -27.10 21.83 -13.19
C VAL A 405 -26.05 20.82 -13.61
N LEU A 406 -25.26 20.34 -12.64
CA LEU A 406 -24.47 19.12 -12.77
C LEU A 406 -25.36 17.95 -12.37
N ILE A 407 -25.62 17.07 -13.33
CA ILE A 407 -26.53 15.94 -13.21
C ILE A 407 -25.70 14.69 -12.93
N VAL A 408 -26.01 14.03 -11.81
CA VAL A 408 -25.32 12.82 -11.34
C VAL A 408 -23.80 12.96 -11.47
N PRO A 409 -23.19 14.01 -10.87
CA PRO A 409 -21.75 14.19 -10.93
C PRO A 409 -21.07 13.13 -10.07
N GLU A 410 -20.40 12.16 -10.69
CA GLU A 410 -19.68 11.09 -10.01
C GLU A 410 -18.17 11.31 -10.09
N VAL A 411 -17.52 11.17 -8.94
CA VAL A 411 -16.06 11.19 -8.80
C VAL A 411 -15.55 9.76 -8.75
N LEU A 412 -14.61 9.44 -9.63
CA LEU A 412 -13.95 8.15 -9.75
C LEU A 412 -12.51 8.28 -9.25
N GLY A 413 -12.06 7.40 -8.35
CA GLY A 413 -10.71 7.48 -7.82
C GLY A 413 -10.41 6.54 -6.65
N SER A 414 -9.36 6.86 -5.90
CA SER A 414 -8.98 6.20 -4.65
C SER A 414 -9.76 6.80 -3.48
N ILE A 415 -11.08 6.64 -3.51
CA ILE A 415 -11.97 7.44 -2.65
C ILE A 415 -11.86 7.09 -1.16
N ASP A 416 -11.38 5.89 -0.81
CA ASP A 416 -11.10 5.56 0.59
C ASP A 416 -10.05 6.50 1.23
N GLU A 417 -9.32 7.27 0.41
CA GLU A 417 -8.42 8.35 0.83
C GLU A 417 -8.99 9.77 0.60
N LEU A 418 -10.07 9.93 -0.18
CA LEU A 418 -10.86 11.17 -0.28
C LEU A 418 -11.74 11.28 0.96
N GLY A 419 -11.42 12.21 1.85
CA GLY A 419 -12.34 12.59 2.93
C GLY A 419 -12.57 11.49 3.98
N LYS A 420 -11.50 11.06 4.67
CA LYS A 420 -11.64 10.53 6.04
C LYS A 420 -12.10 11.67 6.97
N PHE A 421 -13.38 12.07 6.91
CA PHE A 421 -13.96 13.03 7.85
C PHE A 421 -15.38 12.67 8.25
#